data_AF-E3ZMW2-F1
#
_entry.id   AF-E3ZMW2-F1
#
_cell.length_a   1.000
_cell.length_b   1.000
_cell.length_c   1.000
_cell.angle_alpha   90.00
_cell.angle_beta   90.00
_cell.angle_gamma   90.00
#
_symmetry.space_group_name_H-M   'P 1'
#
loop_
_entity.id
_entity.type
_entity.pdbx_description
1 polymer ?
#
loop_
_entity_poly.entity_id
_entity_poly.type
_entity_poly.pdbx_seq_one_letter_code
_entity_poly.pdbx_strand_id
1 'polypeptide(L)' 'MKFRKGQKVKVVDTASVKNDKQLDQTAKNSIDKSMYEGIITKTVREEGEKDLFFVSFYINDERVTQGFRENEIEGVE' A
#
# COMPACT_ATOMS: atom_id res chain seq x y z
N MET A 1 -1.92 -16.07 6.91
CA MET A 1 -1.46 -14.76 6.39
C MET A 1 -2.16 -13.69 7.19
N LYS A 2 -1.42 -12.70 7.70
CA LYS A 2 -1.94 -11.62 8.54
C LYS A 2 -2.89 -10.68 7.80
N PHE A 3 -2.73 -10.57 6.48
CA PHE A 3 -3.57 -9.76 5.62
C PHE A 3 -4.16 -10.52 4.42
N ARG A 4 -5.28 -10.02 3.89
CA ARG A 4 -6.00 -10.64 2.75
C ARG A 4 -6.51 -9.61 1.75
N LYS A 5 -6.76 -10.05 0.52
CA LYS A 5 -7.42 -9.24 -0.53
C LYS A 5 -8.77 -8.69 -0.01
N GLY A 6 -9.03 -7.42 -0.28
CA GLY A 6 -10.22 -6.69 0.15
C GLY A 6 -10.11 -6.08 1.55
N GLN A 7 -9.06 -6.39 2.31
CA GLN A 7 -8.84 -5.80 3.62
C GLN A 7 -8.36 -4.36 3.49
N LYS A 8 -8.93 -3.48 4.33
CA LYS A 8 -8.42 -2.12 4.54
C LYS A 8 -7.16 -2.17 5.40
N VAL A 9 -6.15 -1.45 4.96
CA VAL A 9 -4.87 -1.33 5.66
C VAL A 9 -4.39 0.10 5.62
N LYS A 10 -3.54 0.46 6.55
CA LYS A 10 -2.87 1.76 6.61
C LYS A 10 -1.37 1.57 6.48
N VAL A 11 -0.72 2.38 5.65
CA VAL A 11 0.74 2.39 5.57
C VAL A 11 1.30 3.10 6.79
N VAL A 12 2.12 2.39 7.55
CA VAL A 12 2.80 2.94 8.75
C VAL A 12 4.18 3.49 8.40
N ASP A 13 4.84 2.94 7.38
CA ASP A 13 6.09 3.49 6.84
C ASP A 13 5.82 4.53 5.75
N THR A 14 5.33 5.70 6.17
CA THR A 14 5.06 6.81 5.23
C THR A 14 6.35 7.38 4.59
N ALA A 15 7.52 7.12 5.18
CA ALA A 15 8.80 7.57 4.64
C ALA A 15 9.19 6.77 3.40
N SER A 16 8.89 5.46 3.36
CA SER A 16 9.14 4.65 2.17
C SER A 16 8.36 5.16 0.95
N VAL A 17 7.09 5.53 1.14
CA VAL A 17 6.25 6.14 0.09
C VAL A 17 6.82 7.47 -0.40
N LYS A 18 7.19 8.37 0.51
CA LYS A 18 7.72 9.70 0.17
C LYS A 18 9.03 9.62 -0.62
N ASN A 19 9.87 8.66 -0.26
CA ASN A 19 11.20 8.49 -0.85
C ASN A 19 11.24 7.53 -2.05
N ASP A 20 10.13 6.87 -2.39
CA ASP A 20 10.09 5.96 -3.54
C ASP A 20 10.33 6.74 -4.84
N LYS A 21 11.35 6.31 -5.60
CA LYS A 21 11.73 6.92 -6.88
C LYS A 21 10.84 6.45 -8.04
N GLN A 22 10.13 5.35 -7.86
CA GLN A 22 9.19 4.81 -8.85
C GLN A 22 7.82 5.49 -8.78
N LEU A 23 7.51 6.16 -7.66
CA LEU A 23 6.31 6.97 -7.53
C LEU A 23 6.58 8.41 -8.00
N ASP A 24 5.79 8.86 -8.97
CA ASP A 24 5.72 10.28 -9.30
C ASP A 24 5.04 11.11 -8.20
N GLN A 25 5.12 12.43 -8.32
CA GLN A 25 4.57 13.34 -7.32
C GLN A 25 3.05 13.25 -7.20
N THR A 26 2.34 12.95 -8.29
CA THR A 26 0.88 12.78 -8.29
C THR A 26 0.52 11.55 -7.48
N ALA A 27 1.19 10.43 -7.71
CA ALA A 27 0.97 9.19 -6.99
C ALA A 27 1.25 9.35 -5.49
N LYS A 28 2.34 10.02 -5.12
CA LYS A 28 2.66 10.35 -3.71
C LYS A 28 1.59 11.21 -3.07
N ASN A 29 1.13 12.25 -3.77
CA ASN A 29 0.06 13.12 -3.28
C ASN A 29 -1.25 12.37 -3.11
N SER A 30 -1.57 11.43 -3.99
CA SER A 30 -2.79 10.60 -3.89
C SER A 30 -2.71 9.64 -2.71
N ILE A 31 -1.54 9.08 -2.39
CA ILE A 31 -1.36 8.27 -1.18
C ILE A 31 -1.47 9.14 0.08
N ASP A 32 -0.82 10.30 0.11
CA ASP A 32 -0.84 11.21 1.26
C ASP A 32 -2.26 11.71 1.59
N LYS A 33 -3.01 12.15 0.58
CA LYS A 33 -4.40 12.59 0.72
C LYS A 33 -5.36 11.47 1.14
N SER A 34 -5.00 10.20 0.91
CA SER A 34 -5.79 9.05 1.37
C SER A 34 -5.55 8.74 2.85
N MET A 35 -4.80 9.60 3.55
CA MET A 35 -4.31 9.37 4.90
C MET A 35 -3.52 8.07 5.03
N TYR A 36 -2.89 7.66 3.92
CA TYR A 36 -2.17 6.39 3.79
C TYR A 36 -3.05 5.14 3.99
N GLU A 37 -4.37 5.28 3.90
CA GLU A 37 -5.32 4.17 4.00
C GLU A 37 -5.69 3.66 2.61
N GLY A 38 -5.59 2.35 2.43
CA GLY A 38 -5.88 1.70 1.16
C GLY A 38 -6.43 0.30 1.33
N ILE A 39 -6.68 -0.37 0.22
CA ILE A 39 -7.25 -1.72 0.18
C ILE A 39 -6.25 -2.67 -0.47
N ILE A 40 -6.01 -3.82 0.15
CA ILE A 40 -5.20 -4.88 -0.46
C ILE A 40 -5.94 -5.43 -1.66
N THR A 41 -5.35 -5.33 -2.85
CA THR A 41 -5.93 -5.84 -4.10
C THR A 41 -5.30 -7.13 -4.57
N LYS A 42 -4.03 -7.36 -4.21
CA LYS A 42 -3.28 -8.57 -4.54
C LYS A 42 -2.27 -8.89 -3.45
N THR A 43 -2.01 -10.17 -3.23
CA THR A 43 -0.90 -10.62 -2.40
C THR A 43 -0.07 -11.60 -3.22
N VAL A 44 1.24 -11.42 -3.22
CA VAL A 44 2.20 -12.29 -3.89
C VAL A 44 3.12 -12.87 -2.83
N ARG A 45 3.21 -14.19 -2.81
CA ARG A 45 4.21 -14.91 -2.03
C ARG A 45 5.35 -15.25 -2.95
N GLU A 46 6.51 -14.67 -2.69
CA GLU A 46 7.75 -15.05 -3.37
C GLU A 46 8.40 -16.22 -2.59
N GLU A 47 8.75 -17.31 -3.27
CA GLU A 47 9.36 -18.48 -2.62
C GLU A 47 10.69 -18.09 -1.95
N GLY A 48 10.78 -18.29 -0.63
CA GLY A 48 11.95 -17.92 0.16
C GLY A 48 12.02 -16.45 0.59
N GLU A 49 11.08 -15.61 0.18
CA GLU A 49 11.01 -14.19 0.56
C GLU A 49 9.76 -13.86 1.40
N LYS A 50 9.68 -12.59 1.87
CA LYS A 50 8.55 -12.06 2.62
C LYS A 50 7.34 -11.82 1.70
N ASP A 51 6.13 -12.12 2.16
CA ASP A 51 4.90 -11.82 1.43
C ASP A 51 4.84 -10.32 1.02
N LEU A 52 4.45 -10.04 -0.23
CA LEU A 52 4.26 -8.69 -0.78
C LEU A 52 2.76 -8.39 -0.95
N PHE A 53 2.31 -7.28 -0.38
CA PHE A 53 0.91 -6.84 -0.37
C PHE A 53 0.74 -5.61 -1.26
N PHE A 54 -0.02 -5.75 -2.34
CA PHE A 54 -0.35 -4.62 -3.21
C PHE A 54 -1.57 -3.89 -2.67
N VAL A 55 -1.37 -2.65 -2.25
CA VAL A 55 -2.41 -1.79 -1.68
C VAL A 55 -2.79 -0.74 -2.72
N SER A 56 -4.09 -0.64 -3.00
CA SER A 56 -4.65 0.41 -3.84
C SER A 56 -5.23 1.54 -3.00
N PHE A 57 -4.84 2.76 -3.34
CA PHE A 57 -5.33 4.01 -2.77
C PHE A 57 -6.23 4.68 -3.79
N TYR A 58 -7.42 5.10 -3.33
CA TYR A 58 -8.45 5.68 -4.18
C TYR A 58 -8.68 7.12 -3.77
N ILE A 59 -8.51 8.06 -4.70
CA ILE A 59 -8.90 9.45 -4.51
C ILE A 59 -9.67 9.91 -5.73
N ASN A 60 -10.95 10.24 -5.51
CA ASN A 60 -11.89 10.51 -6.60
C ASN A 60 -11.87 9.33 -7.59
N ASP A 61 -11.61 9.60 -8.87
CA ASP A 61 -11.51 8.59 -9.94
C ASP A 61 -10.08 8.05 -10.14
N GLU A 62 -9.10 8.54 -9.36
CA GLU A 62 -7.71 8.08 -9.47
C GLU A 62 -7.45 6.89 -8.55
N ARG A 63 -6.68 5.93 -9.07
CA ARG A 63 -6.23 4.74 -8.35
C ARG A 63 -4.72 4.59 -8.47
N VAL A 64 -4.03 4.63 -7.34
CA VAL A 64 -2.60 4.32 -7.25
C VAL A 64 -2.45 2.96 -6.58
N THR A 65 -1.56 2.10 -7.07
CA THR A 65 -1.27 0.80 -6.44
C THR A 65 0.21 0.69 -6.15
N GLN A 66 0.56 0.36 -4.90
CA GLN A 66 1.92 0.26 -4.40
C GLN A 66 2.09 -1.08 -3.66
N GLY A 67 3.25 -1.71 -3.80
CA GLY A 67 3.59 -2.93 -3.07
C GLY A 67 4.23 -2.61 -1.71
N PHE A 68 3.80 -3.31 -0.67
CA PHE A 68 4.32 -3.16 0.70
C PHE A 68 4.61 -4.52 1.32
N ARG A 69 5.58 -4.56 2.23
CA ARG A 69 5.84 -5.70 3.11
C ARG A 69 4.94 -5.64 4.35
N GLU A 70 4.83 -6.77 5.03
CA GLU A 70 3.94 -6.93 6.20
C GLU A 70 4.20 -5.91 7.32
N ASN A 71 5.45 -5.49 7.51
CA ASN A 71 5.86 -4.53 8.54
C ASN A 71 5.65 -3.07 8.14
N GLU A 72 5.28 -2.79 6.89
CA GLU A 72 5.06 -1.43 6.37
C GLU A 72 3.57 -1.05 6.42
N ILE A 73 2.69 -2.00 6.76
CA ILE A 73 1.24 -1.81 6.82
C ILE A 73 0.63 -2.36 8.11
N GLU A 74 -0.47 -1.76 8.55
CA GLU A 74 -1.30 -2.23 9.65
C GLU A 74 -2.75 -2.43 9.20
N GLY A 75 -3.48 -3.31 9.86
CA GLY A 75 -4.90 -3.54 9.58
C GLY A 75 -5.74 -2.41 10.16
N VAL A 76 -6.70 -1.91 9.38
CA VAL A 76 -7.72 -1.00 9.88
C VAL A 76 -8.93 -1.85 10.29
N GLU A 77 -9.39 -1.74 11.55
CA GLU A 77 -10.59 -2.42 12.06
C GLU A 77 -11.88 -1.92 11.39
#